data_AF-A0A7H9HSR9-F1
#
_entry.id   AF-A0A7H9HSR9-F1
#
_cell.length_a   1.000
_cell.length_b   1.000
_cell.length_c   1.000
_cell.angle_alpha   90.00
_cell.angle_beta   90.00
_cell.angle_gamma   90.00
#
_symmetry.space_group_name_H-M   'P 1'
#
loop_
_entity.id
_entity.type
_entity.pdbx_description
1 polymer ?
#
loop_
_entity_poly.entity_id
_entity_poly.type
_entity_poly.pdbx_seq_one_letter_code
_entity_poly.pdbx_strand_id
1 'polypeptide(L)'
;MRWVTISTRNALINGDYTLIKNCSKFLVPKEIGDNFGTLPDEIWVRIAYRRFMRLRPFVSCRKMVRDTYTDYIRHKFKIEDYDLKRSLIIKESSGVSDRERVWNSLKFVTKAVSYLPETRAVKWDLARDNTMCRQILKNLLTMEYEKASEISRAAKGKSKSNPYCDLKLRFNHIRDVDFSASYRAFGEFDISLVYLNEMLRTRL
;
A
#
# COMPACT_ATOMS: atom_id res chain seq x y z
N MET A 1 -12.80 -29.13 18.95
CA MET A 1 -12.07 -27.87 19.22
C MET A 1 -13.04 -26.87 19.83
N ARG A 2 -12.75 -26.31 21.01
CA ARG A 2 -13.55 -25.21 21.59
C ARG A 2 -12.96 -23.89 21.11
N TRP A 3 -13.75 -23.10 20.39
CA TRP A 3 -13.34 -21.77 19.95
C TRP A 3 -13.37 -20.80 21.13
N VAL A 4 -12.25 -20.13 21.40
CA VAL A 4 -12.17 -19.08 22.42
C VAL A 4 -12.40 -17.75 21.72
N THR A 5 -13.56 -17.15 21.94
CA THR A 5 -13.85 -15.79 21.47
C THR A 5 -13.27 -14.79 22.46
N ILE A 6 -12.31 -13.98 22.01
CA ILE A 6 -11.68 -12.94 22.81
C ILE A 6 -12.34 -11.60 22.48
N SER A 7 -13.04 -11.02 23.46
CA SER A 7 -13.68 -9.71 23.34
C SER A 7 -12.81 -8.63 23.99
N THR A 8 -12.51 -7.57 23.26
CA THR A 8 -11.83 -6.38 23.78
C THR A 8 -12.67 -5.12 23.52
N ARG A 9 -12.27 -3.99 24.10
CA ARG A 9 -12.95 -2.70 23.90
C ARG A 9 -12.88 -2.19 22.46
N ASN A 10 -11.91 -2.65 21.67
CA ASN A 10 -11.67 -2.17 20.30
C ASN A 10 -12.04 -3.20 19.21
N ALA A 11 -12.06 -4.50 19.54
CA ALA A 11 -12.32 -5.57 18.57
C ALA A 11 -12.87 -6.84 19.23
N LEU A 12 -13.48 -7.69 18.43
CA LEU A 12 -13.88 -9.06 18.75
C LEU A 12 -13.06 -9.99 17.85
N ILE A 13 -12.31 -10.91 18.45
CA ILE A 13 -11.45 -11.86 17.74
C ILE A 13 -11.98 -13.27 18.03
N ASN A 14 -12.20 -14.05 16.99
CA ASN A 14 -12.40 -15.50 17.10
C ASN A 14 -11.32 -16.23 16.27
N GLY A 15 -11.42 -17.55 16.14
CA GLY A 15 -10.43 -18.35 15.40
C GLY A 15 -10.33 -18.01 13.90
N ASP A 16 -11.38 -17.42 13.34
CA ASP A 16 -11.53 -17.22 11.89
C ASP A 16 -11.50 -15.74 11.48
N TYR A 17 -11.89 -14.83 12.37
CA TYR A 17 -12.20 -13.43 12.07
C TYR A 17 -11.81 -12.47 13.20
N THR A 18 -11.51 -11.23 12.80
CA THR A 18 -11.38 -10.09 13.72
C THR A 18 -12.35 -8.99 13.30
N LEU A 19 -13.37 -8.76 14.11
CA LEU A 19 -14.36 -7.68 13.92
C LEU A 19 -13.94 -6.45 14.74
N ILE A 20 -13.72 -5.32 14.08
CA ILE A 20 -13.38 -4.06 14.73
C ILE A 20 -14.66 -3.41 15.29
N LYS A 21 -14.70 -3.11 16.59
CA LYS A 21 -15.84 -2.43 17.23
C LYS A 21 -15.83 -0.92 17.00
N ASN A 22 -14.65 -0.30 16.92
CA ASN A 22 -14.51 1.14 16.67
C ASN A 22 -13.77 1.40 15.35
N CYS A 23 -14.54 1.57 14.29
CA CYS A 23 -14.02 1.78 12.95
C CYS A 23 -13.41 3.18 12.74
N SER A 24 -13.73 4.20 13.55
CA SER A 24 -13.31 5.60 13.31
C SER A 24 -11.79 5.83 13.42
N LYS A 25 -11.09 4.90 14.10
CA LYS A 25 -9.63 4.91 14.20
C LYS A 25 -8.94 4.43 12.91
N PHE A 26 -9.65 3.66 12.08
CA PHE A 26 -9.15 3.00 10.88
C PHE A 26 -9.75 3.61 9.62
N LEU A 27 -11.07 3.72 9.58
CA LEU A 27 -11.84 4.48 8.60
C LEU A 27 -11.72 5.96 8.90
N VAL A 28 -11.82 6.77 7.86
CA VAL A 28 -11.68 8.21 8.05
C VAL A 28 -13.05 8.80 8.43
N PRO A 29 -13.11 9.65 9.48
CA PRO A 29 -14.32 10.36 9.86
C PRO A 29 -14.90 11.13 8.68
N LYS A 30 -16.23 11.08 8.55
CA LYS A 30 -16.96 11.78 7.49
C LYS A 30 -16.67 13.28 7.53
N GLU A 31 -16.52 13.87 8.73
CA GLU A 31 -16.26 15.30 8.89
C GLU A 31 -14.89 15.74 8.33
N ILE A 32 -13.91 14.83 8.30
CA ILE A 32 -12.62 15.09 7.64
C ILE A 32 -12.78 14.95 6.13
N GLY A 33 -13.56 13.97 5.66
CA GLY A 33 -13.91 13.75 4.27
C GLY A 33 -14.48 15.00 3.58
N ASP A 34 -15.36 15.72 4.28
CA ASP A 34 -16.04 16.90 3.76
C ASP A 34 -15.17 18.19 3.88
N ASN A 35 -14.22 18.22 4.81
CA ASN A 35 -13.27 19.34 5.03
C ASN A 35 -11.85 19.06 4.49
N PHE A 36 -11.73 18.14 3.52
CA PHE A 36 -10.44 17.62 3.05
C PHE A 36 -9.48 18.70 2.52
N GLY A 37 -10.03 19.79 1.99
CA GLY A 37 -9.27 20.91 1.42
C GLY A 37 -8.77 21.93 2.44
N THR A 38 -9.34 21.99 3.65
CA THR A 38 -9.12 23.12 4.57
C THR A 38 -8.06 22.86 5.64
N LEU A 39 -7.63 21.60 5.82
CA LEU A 39 -6.58 21.26 6.78
C LEU A 39 -5.18 21.69 6.27
N PRO A 40 -4.29 22.17 7.16
CA PRO A 40 -2.88 22.34 6.85
C PRO A 40 -2.23 21.01 6.42
N ASP A 41 -1.32 21.06 5.44
CA ASP A 41 -0.70 19.86 4.85
C ASP A 41 -0.03 18.98 5.90
N GLU A 42 0.72 19.54 6.84
CA GLU A 42 1.44 18.77 7.85
C GLU A 42 0.48 17.92 8.72
N ILE A 43 -0.63 18.52 9.15
CA ILE A 43 -1.65 17.84 9.96
C ILE A 43 -2.29 16.72 9.14
N TRP A 44 -2.63 17.01 7.89
CA TRP A 44 -3.24 16.05 6.98
C TRP A 44 -2.31 14.86 6.71
N VAL A 45 -1.03 15.10 6.40
CA VAL A 45 -0.02 14.05 6.17
C VAL A 45 0.12 13.17 7.40
N ARG A 46 0.19 13.76 8.60
CA ARG A 46 0.28 13.01 9.87
C ARG A 46 -0.97 12.15 10.10
N ILE A 47 -2.16 12.65 9.78
CA ILE A 47 -3.41 11.88 9.88
C ILE A 47 -3.39 10.71 8.91
N ALA A 48 -3.06 10.95 7.64
CA ALA A 48 -3.01 9.91 6.60
C ALA A 48 -2.01 8.81 6.98
N TYR A 49 -0.76 9.19 7.30
CA TYR A 49 0.28 8.26 7.72
C TYR A 49 -0.13 7.39 8.91
N ARG A 50 -0.69 8.00 9.97
CA ARG A 50 -1.16 7.27 11.15
C ARG A 50 -2.22 6.24 10.80
N ARG A 51 -3.10 6.53 9.83
CA ARG A 51 -4.17 5.61 9.42
C ARG A 51 -3.62 4.40 8.68
N PHE A 52 -2.71 4.59 7.72
CA PHE A 52 -1.99 3.46 7.10
C PHE A 52 -1.30 2.60 8.16
N MET A 53 -0.56 3.22 9.08
CA MET A 53 0.15 2.48 10.13
C MET A 53 -0.79 1.69 11.07
N ARG A 54 -2.01 2.18 11.30
CA ARG A 54 -3.04 1.45 12.08
C ARG A 54 -3.61 0.25 11.33
N LEU A 55 -3.53 0.20 9.99
CA LEU A 55 -3.97 -0.95 9.21
C LEU A 55 -2.96 -2.11 9.25
N ARG A 56 -1.71 -1.86 9.65
CA ARG A 56 -0.62 -2.86 9.75
C ARG A 56 -1.05 -4.21 10.37
N PRO A 57 -1.79 -4.27 11.51
CA PRO A 57 -2.18 -5.54 12.11
C PRO A 57 -3.10 -6.39 11.22
N PHE A 58 -3.86 -5.76 10.31
CA PHE A 58 -4.83 -6.42 9.45
C PHE A 58 -4.26 -6.84 8.09
N VAL A 59 -3.07 -6.37 7.74
CA VAL A 59 -2.40 -6.73 6.47
C VAL A 59 -2.01 -8.20 6.45
N SER A 60 -1.47 -8.73 7.55
CA SER A 60 -1.08 -10.14 7.66
C SER A 60 -0.82 -10.56 9.10
N CYS A 61 -0.99 -11.85 9.39
CA CYS A 61 -0.53 -12.45 10.65
C CYS A 61 0.99 -12.63 10.71
N ARG A 62 1.68 -12.68 9.54
CA ARG A 62 3.13 -12.91 9.48
C ARG A 62 3.89 -11.62 9.79
N LYS A 63 4.81 -11.68 10.75
CA LYS A 63 5.63 -10.52 11.16
C LYS A 63 6.37 -9.89 9.97
N MET A 64 7.06 -10.71 9.18
CA MET A 64 7.82 -10.25 8.01
C MET A 64 6.96 -9.38 7.07
N VAL A 65 5.75 -9.82 6.72
CA VAL A 65 4.85 -9.07 5.82
C VAL A 65 4.41 -7.73 6.44
N ARG A 66 4.16 -7.70 7.76
CA ARG A 66 3.80 -6.45 8.46
C ARG A 66 4.96 -5.46 8.53
N ASP A 67 6.19 -5.97 8.59
CA ASP A 67 7.39 -5.14 8.63
C ASP A 67 7.66 -4.58 7.22
N THR A 68 7.54 -5.40 6.16
CA THR A 68 7.57 -4.92 4.77
C THR A 68 6.52 -3.84 4.50
N TYR A 69 5.27 -4.04 4.96
CA TYR A 69 4.24 -3.01 4.84
C TYR A 69 4.61 -1.71 5.57
N THR A 70 5.23 -1.82 6.75
CA THR A 70 5.66 -0.65 7.51
C THR A 70 6.73 0.14 6.76
N ASP A 71 7.72 -0.54 6.21
CA ASP A 71 8.82 0.10 5.50
C ASP A 71 8.36 0.67 4.15
N TYR A 72 7.44 -0.01 3.48
CA TYR A 72 6.75 0.51 2.30
C TYR A 72 6.00 1.81 2.60
N ILE A 73 5.17 1.86 3.65
CA ILE A 73 4.45 3.10 4.03
C ILE A 73 5.43 4.22 4.44
N ARG A 74 6.52 3.89 5.13
CA ARG A 74 7.55 4.88 5.46
C ARG A 74 8.23 5.44 4.22
N HIS A 75 8.59 4.59 3.26
CA HIS A 75 9.18 5.01 1.99
C HIS A 75 8.24 5.93 1.24
N LYS A 76 6.96 5.55 1.08
CA LYS A 76 5.92 6.36 0.43
C LYS A 76 5.79 7.77 1.00
N PHE A 77 5.82 7.91 2.32
CA PHE A 77 5.58 9.20 2.98
C PHE A 77 6.84 10.05 3.19
N LYS A 78 8.03 9.44 3.26
CA LYS A 78 9.26 10.16 3.62
C LYS A 78 10.25 10.33 2.47
N ILE A 79 10.21 9.45 1.47
CA ILE A 79 11.31 9.26 0.53
C ILE A 79 10.84 9.29 -0.92
N GLU A 80 9.73 8.62 -1.23
CA GLU A 80 9.27 8.46 -2.61
C GLU A 80 8.84 9.79 -3.22
N ASP A 81 9.49 10.16 -4.32
CA ASP A 81 8.99 11.16 -5.25
C ASP A 81 8.06 10.48 -6.28
N TYR A 82 6.76 10.49 -5.97
CA TYR A 82 5.76 9.83 -6.80
C TYR A 82 5.60 10.49 -8.17
N ASP A 83 5.68 11.83 -8.23
CA ASP A 83 5.51 12.56 -9.49
C ASP A 83 6.72 12.35 -10.41
N LEU A 84 7.93 12.27 -9.86
CA LEU A 84 9.09 11.80 -10.61
C LEU A 84 8.85 10.38 -11.16
N LYS A 85 8.47 9.42 -10.30
CA LYS A 85 8.22 8.04 -10.75
C LYS A 85 7.18 7.98 -11.87
N ARG A 86 6.08 8.72 -11.72
CA ARG A 86 4.99 8.77 -12.69
C ARG A 86 5.43 9.41 -14.00
N SER A 87 6.15 10.53 -13.97
CA SER A 87 6.59 11.26 -15.17
C SER A 87 7.55 10.46 -16.06
N LEU A 88 8.22 9.45 -15.51
CA LEU A 88 9.03 8.51 -16.29
C LEU A 88 8.19 7.62 -17.23
N ILE A 89 6.90 7.45 -16.94
CA ILE A 89 6.00 6.54 -17.66
C ILE A 89 4.91 7.32 -18.39
N ILE A 90 4.27 8.26 -17.69
CA ILE A 90 3.10 9.02 -18.16
C ILE A 90 3.47 10.50 -18.17
N LYS A 91 3.52 11.08 -19.37
CA LYS A 91 3.99 12.46 -19.59
C LYS A 91 2.91 13.50 -19.31
N GLU A 92 1.63 13.13 -19.39
CA GLU A 92 0.51 14.04 -19.12
C GLU A 92 0.48 14.43 -17.65
N SER A 93 0.14 15.68 -17.34
CA SER A 93 -0.09 16.08 -15.95
C SER A 93 -1.32 15.37 -15.38
N SER A 94 -1.23 14.99 -14.11
CA SER A 94 -2.39 14.48 -13.38
C SER A 94 -3.29 15.64 -12.97
N GLY A 95 -4.56 15.59 -13.35
CA GLY A 95 -5.59 16.48 -12.79
C GLY A 95 -5.99 16.12 -11.35
N VAL A 96 -5.49 15.01 -10.81
CA VAL A 96 -5.80 14.52 -9.46
C VAL A 96 -4.76 15.06 -8.47
N SER A 97 -5.23 15.66 -7.37
CA SER A 97 -4.36 16.15 -6.29
C SER A 97 -3.67 15.00 -5.55
N ASP A 98 -2.48 15.25 -4.99
CA ASP A 98 -1.78 14.25 -4.17
C ASP A 98 -2.61 13.83 -2.95
N ARG A 99 -3.33 14.78 -2.34
CA ARG A 99 -4.25 14.49 -1.24
C ARG A 99 -5.31 13.47 -1.62
N GLU A 100 -5.93 13.63 -2.79
CA GLU A 100 -6.92 12.68 -3.31
C GLU A 100 -6.29 11.31 -3.61
N ARG A 101 -5.07 11.27 -4.18
CA ARG A 101 -4.36 10.00 -4.45
C ARG A 101 -4.06 9.22 -3.18
N VAL A 102 -3.48 9.86 -2.17
CA VAL A 102 -3.20 9.21 -0.87
C VAL A 102 -4.49 8.72 -0.24
N TRP A 103 -5.56 9.51 -0.34
CA TRP A 103 -6.86 9.15 0.20
C TRP A 103 -7.47 7.91 -0.45
N ASN A 104 -7.49 7.88 -1.77
CA ASN A 104 -7.97 6.72 -2.51
C ASN A 104 -7.08 5.50 -2.24
N SER A 105 -5.78 5.69 -2.04
CA SER A 105 -4.86 4.62 -1.62
C SER A 105 -5.21 4.08 -0.24
N LEU A 106 -5.60 4.94 0.71
CA LEU A 106 -6.02 4.50 2.03
C LEU A 106 -7.33 3.70 1.95
N LYS A 107 -8.29 4.15 1.14
CA LYS A 107 -9.52 3.39 0.85
C LYS A 107 -9.20 2.03 0.24
N PHE A 108 -8.29 1.99 -0.72
CA PHE A 108 -7.83 0.76 -1.36
C PHE A 108 -7.25 -0.23 -0.33
N VAL A 109 -6.29 0.21 0.50
CA VAL A 109 -5.70 -0.66 1.52
C VAL A 109 -6.74 -1.10 2.55
N THR A 110 -7.68 -0.22 2.91
CA THR A 110 -8.80 -0.57 3.80
C THR A 110 -9.66 -1.68 3.21
N LYS A 111 -10.00 -1.62 1.91
CA LYS A 111 -10.71 -2.69 1.20
C LYS A 111 -9.89 -3.98 1.19
N ALA A 112 -8.60 -3.89 0.86
CA ALA A 112 -7.69 -5.04 0.79
C ALA A 112 -7.59 -5.81 2.12
N VAL A 113 -7.63 -5.12 3.26
CA VAL A 113 -7.57 -5.75 4.58
C VAL A 113 -8.96 -6.11 5.14
N SER A 114 -10.04 -5.60 4.54
CA SER A 114 -11.40 -5.96 4.91
C SER A 114 -11.75 -7.34 4.36
N TYR A 115 -12.19 -8.25 5.22
CA TYR A 115 -12.65 -9.57 4.79
C TYR A 115 -14.17 -9.58 4.63
N LEU A 116 -14.62 -9.96 3.44
CA LEU A 116 -16.01 -10.30 3.16
C LEU A 116 -15.98 -11.64 2.41
N PRO A 117 -16.63 -12.69 2.91
CA PRO A 117 -16.64 -13.97 2.23
C PRO A 117 -17.42 -13.86 0.92
N GLU A 118 -16.84 -14.37 -0.18
CA GLU A 118 -17.49 -14.44 -1.50
C GLU A 118 -18.60 -15.50 -1.46
N THR A 119 -19.75 -15.11 -0.92
CA THR A 119 -20.97 -15.92 -0.93
C THR A 119 -21.95 -15.34 -1.94
N ARG A 120 -22.80 -16.20 -2.54
CA ARG A 120 -23.78 -15.84 -3.60
C ARG A 120 -24.89 -14.86 -3.16
N ALA A 121 -24.80 -14.24 -1.99
CA ALA A 121 -25.81 -13.33 -1.46
C ALA A 121 -25.31 -11.87 -1.41
N VAL A 122 -26.15 -10.94 -1.89
CA VAL A 122 -26.26 -9.46 -1.68
C VAL A 122 -25.00 -8.59 -1.77
N LYS A 123 -23.79 -9.12 -1.65
CA LYS A 123 -22.50 -8.39 -1.56
C LYS A 123 -21.37 -9.08 -2.32
N TRP A 124 -21.68 -9.91 -3.31
CA TRP A 124 -20.68 -10.65 -4.08
C TRP A 124 -19.70 -9.71 -4.80
N ASP A 125 -20.20 -8.65 -5.45
CA ASP A 125 -19.34 -7.66 -6.13
C ASP A 125 -18.38 -6.97 -5.16
N LEU A 126 -18.87 -6.61 -3.97
CA LEU A 126 -18.05 -5.99 -2.92
C LEU A 126 -17.01 -6.97 -2.35
N ALA A 127 -17.39 -8.23 -2.16
CA ALA A 127 -16.46 -9.28 -1.71
C ALA A 127 -15.37 -9.51 -2.75
N ARG A 128 -15.73 -9.58 -4.04
CA ARG A 128 -14.81 -9.72 -5.17
C ARG A 128 -13.87 -8.53 -5.29
N ASP A 129 -14.36 -7.30 -5.15
CA ASP A 129 -13.54 -6.08 -5.15
C ASP A 129 -12.50 -6.10 -4.01
N ASN A 130 -12.92 -6.49 -2.79
CA ASN A 130 -12.00 -6.64 -1.66
C ASN A 130 -10.96 -7.74 -1.90
N THR A 131 -11.35 -8.87 -2.50
CA THR A 131 -10.43 -9.95 -2.88
C THR A 131 -9.40 -9.48 -3.89
N MET A 132 -9.80 -8.73 -4.93
CA MET A 132 -8.88 -8.15 -5.90
C MET A 132 -7.90 -7.17 -5.24
N CYS A 133 -8.42 -6.23 -4.41
CA CYS A 133 -7.59 -5.30 -3.65
C CYS A 133 -6.57 -6.05 -2.77
N ARG A 134 -6.97 -7.15 -2.13
CA ARG A 134 -6.11 -8.00 -1.30
C ARG A 134 -5.01 -8.68 -2.12
N GLN A 135 -5.34 -9.22 -3.30
CA GLN A 135 -4.38 -9.86 -4.19
C GLN A 135 -3.35 -8.86 -4.71
N ILE A 136 -3.79 -7.68 -5.14
CA ILE A 136 -2.91 -6.59 -5.59
C ILE A 136 -2.00 -6.13 -4.44
N LEU A 137 -2.55 -5.88 -3.24
CA LEU A 137 -1.73 -5.49 -2.09
C LEU A 137 -0.70 -6.55 -1.72
N LYS A 138 -1.06 -7.84 -1.80
CA LYS A 138 -0.12 -8.95 -1.57
C LYS A 138 1.02 -8.95 -2.61
N ASN A 139 0.69 -8.77 -3.89
CA ASN A 139 1.70 -8.74 -4.95
C ASN A 139 2.64 -7.54 -4.76
N LEU A 140 2.08 -6.36 -4.45
CA LEU A 140 2.86 -5.17 -4.11
C LEU A 140 3.82 -5.43 -2.96
N LEU A 141 3.35 -6.00 -1.84
CA LEU A 141 4.23 -6.27 -0.70
C LEU A 141 5.27 -7.35 -0.99
N THR A 142 4.95 -8.33 -1.85
CA THR A 142 5.94 -9.30 -2.33
C THR A 142 7.05 -8.60 -3.11
N MET A 143 6.70 -7.74 -4.07
CA MET A 143 7.68 -7.01 -4.88
C MET A 143 8.54 -6.07 -4.03
N GLU A 144 7.94 -5.40 -3.05
CA GLU A 144 8.65 -4.53 -2.13
C GLU A 144 9.62 -5.29 -1.21
N TYR A 145 9.23 -6.50 -0.78
CA TYR A 145 10.12 -7.41 -0.06
C TYR A 145 11.32 -7.84 -0.93
N GLU A 146 11.07 -8.23 -2.18
CA GLU A 146 12.15 -8.64 -3.10
C GLU A 146 13.11 -7.48 -3.41
N LYS A 147 12.61 -6.26 -3.63
CA LYS A 147 13.46 -5.06 -3.77
C LYS A 147 14.32 -4.83 -2.52
N ALA A 148 13.74 -4.96 -1.33
CA ALA A 148 14.49 -4.79 -0.07
C ALA A 148 15.54 -5.89 0.13
N SER A 149 15.24 -7.12 -0.29
CA SER A 149 16.18 -8.24 -0.30
C SER A 149 17.37 -7.96 -1.23
N GLU A 150 17.10 -7.46 -2.45
CA GLU A 150 18.14 -7.08 -3.42
C GLU A 150 19.09 -6.00 -2.87
N ILE A 151 18.51 -4.93 -2.30
CA ILE A 151 19.26 -3.85 -1.65
C ILE A 151 20.14 -4.41 -0.52
N SER A 152 19.58 -5.28 0.31
CA SER A 152 20.29 -5.88 1.44
C SER A 152 21.42 -6.82 1.01
N ARG A 153 21.23 -7.57 -0.09
CA ARG A 153 22.28 -8.43 -0.68
C ARG A 153 23.43 -7.60 -1.23
N ALA A 154 23.13 -6.54 -1.98
CA ALA A 154 24.14 -5.67 -2.54
C ALA A 154 24.95 -4.94 -1.46
N ALA A 155 24.30 -4.53 -0.35
CA ALA A 155 24.99 -3.91 0.78
C ALA A 155 26.00 -4.84 1.49
N LYS A 156 25.80 -6.16 1.40
CA LYS A 156 26.72 -7.18 1.96
C LYS A 156 27.86 -7.54 1.01
N GLY A 157 27.68 -7.33 -0.30
CA GLY A 157 28.73 -7.55 -1.31
C GLY A 157 29.59 -6.30 -1.51
N LYS A 158 30.84 -6.48 -1.96
CA LYS A 158 31.68 -5.36 -2.47
C LYS A 158 31.24 -4.91 -3.87
N SER A 159 29.94 -4.85 -4.13
CA SER A 159 29.41 -4.45 -5.44
C SER A 159 29.48 -2.92 -5.59
N LYS A 160 29.88 -2.44 -6.78
CA LYS A 160 29.82 -1.01 -7.15
C LYS A 160 28.40 -0.53 -7.44
N SER A 161 27.43 -1.45 -7.51
CA SER A 161 26.01 -1.14 -7.71
C SER A 161 25.40 -0.55 -6.43
N ASN A 162 24.52 0.44 -6.58
CA ASN A 162 23.73 1.02 -5.49
C ASN A 162 22.23 0.80 -5.76
N PRO A 163 21.71 -0.42 -5.49
CA PRO A 163 20.31 -0.75 -5.79
C PRO A 163 19.32 0.10 -5.01
N TYR A 164 19.71 0.65 -3.85
CA TYR A 164 18.84 1.55 -3.11
C TYR A 164 18.56 2.81 -3.93
N CYS A 165 19.59 3.42 -4.50
CA CYS A 165 19.43 4.58 -5.37
C CYS A 165 18.59 4.24 -6.61
N ASP A 166 18.89 3.11 -7.25
CA ASP A 166 18.22 2.69 -8.49
C ASP A 166 16.75 2.33 -8.29
N LEU A 167 16.41 1.67 -7.19
CA LEU A 167 15.06 1.15 -6.93
C LEU A 167 14.18 2.14 -6.16
N LYS A 168 14.76 2.96 -5.26
CA LYS A 168 13.98 3.78 -4.31
C LYS A 168 14.02 5.28 -4.54
N LEU A 169 15.01 5.79 -5.28
CA LEU A 169 15.21 7.23 -5.49
C LEU A 169 15.10 7.64 -6.96
N ARG A 170 15.86 6.99 -7.85
CA ARG A 170 15.97 7.38 -9.27
C ARG A 170 15.08 6.57 -10.21
N PHE A 171 14.57 5.44 -9.72
CA PHE A 171 13.74 4.51 -10.49
C PHE A 171 14.39 4.06 -11.81
N ASN A 172 15.69 3.76 -11.78
CA ASN A 172 16.46 3.38 -12.96
C ASN A 172 15.95 2.08 -13.61
N HIS A 173 15.40 1.17 -12.80
CA HIS A 173 14.71 -0.04 -13.28
C HIS A 173 13.49 0.22 -14.17
N ILE A 174 12.92 1.44 -14.15
CA ILE A 174 11.85 1.87 -15.06
C ILE A 174 12.45 2.48 -16.34
N ARG A 175 13.59 3.17 -16.22
CA ARG A 175 14.27 3.84 -17.34
C ARG A 175 14.99 2.87 -18.27
N ASP A 176 15.61 1.84 -17.68
CA ASP A 176 16.34 0.79 -18.37
C ASP A 176 15.92 -0.56 -17.78
N VAL A 177 14.81 -1.06 -18.32
CA VAL A 177 14.17 -2.30 -17.89
C VAL A 177 15.07 -3.51 -18.21
N ASP A 178 15.97 -3.40 -19.20
CA ASP A 178 16.81 -4.49 -19.67
C ASP A 178 18.17 -4.59 -18.97
N PHE A 179 18.45 -3.72 -18.00
CA PHE A 179 19.69 -3.71 -17.24
C PHE A 179 19.99 -5.05 -16.54
N SER A 180 18.96 -5.73 -16.01
CA SER A 180 19.07 -7.07 -15.46
C SER A 180 17.70 -7.76 -15.40
N ALA A 181 17.66 -9.09 -15.35
CA ALA A 181 16.40 -9.83 -15.25
C ALA A 181 15.56 -9.45 -14.01
N SER A 182 16.22 -9.20 -12.87
CA SER A 182 15.54 -8.73 -11.65
C SER A 182 14.98 -7.31 -11.83
N TYR A 183 15.76 -6.41 -12.44
CA TYR A 183 15.30 -5.04 -12.71
C TYR A 183 14.17 -5.02 -13.74
N ARG A 184 14.18 -5.93 -14.72
CA ARG A 184 13.07 -6.11 -15.67
C ARG A 184 11.77 -6.41 -14.94
N ALA A 185 11.77 -7.42 -14.08
CA ALA A 185 10.58 -7.79 -13.30
C ALA A 185 10.11 -6.64 -12.39
N PHE A 186 11.03 -5.90 -11.77
CA PHE A 186 10.70 -4.72 -10.97
C PHE A 186 10.13 -3.59 -11.82
N GLY A 187 10.71 -3.33 -12.99
CA GLY A 187 10.31 -2.30 -13.94
C GLY A 187 8.91 -2.55 -14.49
N GLU A 188 8.67 -3.75 -15.04
CA GLU A 188 7.36 -4.14 -15.56
C GLU A 188 6.25 -4.04 -14.50
N PHE A 189 6.55 -4.47 -13.27
CA PHE A 189 5.61 -4.35 -12.16
C PHE A 189 5.32 -2.89 -11.79
N ASP A 190 6.36 -2.06 -11.64
CA ASP A 190 6.18 -0.66 -11.26
C ASP A 190 5.50 0.17 -12.36
N ILE A 191 5.77 -0.14 -13.64
CA ILE A 191 5.06 0.43 -14.78
C ILE A 191 3.57 0.08 -14.72
N SER A 192 3.24 -1.21 -14.55
CA SER A 192 1.86 -1.69 -14.42
C SER A 192 1.16 -1.04 -13.22
N LEU A 193 1.87 -0.88 -12.10
CA LEU A 193 1.35 -0.26 -10.89
C LEU A 193 1.04 1.22 -11.10
N VAL A 194 1.86 1.96 -11.86
CA VAL A 194 1.58 3.36 -12.18
C VAL A 194 0.33 3.50 -13.06
N TYR A 195 0.14 2.64 -14.06
CA TYR A 195 -1.10 2.63 -14.84
C TYR A 195 -2.33 2.30 -13.98
N LEU A 196 -2.21 1.29 -13.10
CA LEU A 196 -3.27 0.96 -12.14
C LEU A 196 -3.58 2.15 -11.23
N ASN A 197 -2.55 2.86 -10.76
CA ASN A 197 -2.69 4.04 -9.93
C ASN A 197 -3.45 5.15 -10.65
N GLU A 198 -3.20 5.39 -11.94
CA GLU A 198 -3.95 6.38 -12.71
C GLU A 198 -5.42 5.98 -12.89
N MET A 199 -5.70 4.70 -13.18
CA MET A 199 -7.06 4.20 -13.32
C MET A 199 -7.86 4.33 -12.02
N LEU A 200 -7.23 4.00 -10.88
CA LEU A 200 -7.87 4.03 -9.56
C LEU A 200 -7.74 5.38 -8.85
N ARG A 201 -7.04 6.35 -9.46
CA ARG A 201 -6.67 7.63 -8.85
C ARG A 201 -5.98 7.45 -7.49
N THR A 202 -5.03 6.52 -7.41
CA THR A 202 -4.27 6.17 -6.20
C THR A 202 -2.78 6.50 -6.37
N ARG A 203 -1.98 6.25 -5.33
CA ARG A 203 -0.52 6.24 -5.32
C ARG A 203 -0.01 5.08 -4.46
N LEU A 204 -0.43 3.87 -4.83
CA LEU A 204 0.12 2.62 -4.32
C LEU A 204 1.60 2.50 -4.70
#